data_AF-A0A1V3QIQ0-F1
#
_entry.id   AF-A0A1V3QIQ0-F1
#
_cell.length_a   1.000
_cell.length_b   1.000
_cell.length_c   1.000
_cell.angle_alpha   90.00
_cell.angle_beta   90.00
_cell.angle_gamma   90.00
#
_symmetry.space_group_name_H-M   'P 1'
#
loop_
_entity.id
_entity.type
_entity.pdbx_description
1 polymer ?
#
loop_
_entity_poly.entity_id
_entity_poly.type
_entity_poly.pdbx_seq_one_letter_code
_entity_poly.pdbx_strand_id
1 'polypeptide(L)'
;MTTRTTLADQIARQTDRLAKLKAKAFIREKQEKAKAASASRRADAHRKITMGGLVIAAGADHLDPAELVGALLGWLHNRDDDRAARVRERGIKHLEAREAARSRS
;
A
#
# COMPACT_ATOMS: atom_id res chain seq x y z
N MET A 1 -38.32 -8.66 50.59
CA MET A 1 -37.02 -9.30 50.30
C MET A 1 -36.78 -9.52 48.78
N THR A 2 -37.49 -8.80 47.91
CA THR A 2 -37.56 -9.05 46.45
C THR A 2 -36.70 -8.12 45.60
N THR A 3 -36.32 -6.95 46.12
CA THR A 3 -35.57 -5.89 45.39
C THR A 3 -34.10 -6.21 45.16
N ARG A 4 -33.48 -7.05 46.01
CA ARG A 4 -32.06 -7.41 45.90
C ARG A 4 -31.80 -8.42 44.78
N THR A 5 -32.74 -9.35 44.57
CA THR A 5 -32.70 -10.35 43.50
C THR A 5 -32.87 -9.71 42.13
N THR A 6 -33.78 -8.74 41.99
CA THR A 6 -33.99 -8.01 40.73
C THR A 6 -32.78 -7.17 40.30
N LEU A 7 -32.04 -6.62 41.26
CA LEU A 7 -30.82 -5.85 40.98
C LEU A 7 -29.68 -6.78 40.54
N ALA A 8 -29.49 -7.92 41.20
CA ALA A 8 -28.50 -8.92 40.81
C ALA A 8 -28.75 -9.44 39.39
N ASP A 9 -30.01 -9.70 39.03
CA ASP A 9 -30.39 -10.13 37.68
C ASP A 9 -30.14 -9.04 36.62
N GLN A 10 -30.39 -7.77 36.95
CA GLN A 10 -30.07 -6.66 36.07
C GLN A 10 -28.56 -6.53 35.84
N ILE A 11 -27.76 -6.64 36.91
CA ILE A 11 -26.30 -6.62 36.83
C ILE A 11 -25.80 -7.79 35.97
N ALA A 12 -26.33 -9.00 36.16
CA ALA A 12 -25.96 -10.17 35.36
C ALA A 12 -26.26 -9.96 33.86
N ARG A 13 -27.47 -9.47 33.52
CA ARG A 13 -27.86 -9.19 32.14
C ARG A 13 -27.02 -8.09 31.50
N GLN A 14 -26.73 -7.02 32.23
CA GLN A 14 -25.86 -5.95 31.74
C GLN A 14 -24.43 -6.43 31.52
N THR A 15 -23.93 -7.31 32.40
CA THR A 15 -22.59 -7.91 32.29
C THR A 15 -22.49 -8.83 31.07
N ASP A 16 -23.48 -9.70 30.85
CA ASP A 16 -23.54 -10.56 29.66
C ASP A 16 -23.64 -9.73 28.37
N ARG A 17 -24.45 -8.67 28.38
CA ARG A 17 -24.57 -7.75 27.24
C ARG A 17 -23.25 -7.02 26.97
N LEU A 18 -22.54 -6.59 28.01
CA LEU A 18 -21.23 -5.96 27.89
C LEU A 18 -20.18 -6.94 27.35
N ALA A 19 -20.17 -8.19 27.83
CA ALA A 19 -19.27 -9.22 27.35
C ALA A 19 -19.48 -9.50 25.85
N LYS A 20 -20.74 -9.64 25.42
CA LYS A 20 -21.11 -9.82 24.00
C LYS A 20 -20.68 -8.63 23.14
N LEU A 21 -20.82 -7.40 23.64
CA LEU A 21 -20.39 -6.20 22.91
C LEU A 21 -18.86 -6.12 22.80
N LYS A 22 -18.12 -6.44 23.88
CA LYS A 22 -16.66 -6.50 23.85
C LYS A 22 -16.15 -7.57 22.89
N ALA A 23 -16.74 -8.75 22.87
CA ALA A 23 -16.41 -9.81 21.92
C ALA A 23 -16.64 -9.36 20.47
N LYS A 24 -17.78 -8.73 20.18
CA LYS A 24 -18.08 -8.17 18.85
C LYS A 24 -17.09 -7.07 18.45
N ALA A 25 -16.73 -6.18 19.37
CA ALA A 25 -15.77 -5.12 19.11
C ALA A 25 -14.37 -5.68 18.82
N PHE A 26 -13.93 -6.69 19.58
CA PHE A 26 -12.66 -7.37 19.35
C PHE A 26 -12.59 -8.05 17.98
N ILE A 27 -13.67 -8.75 17.56
CA ILE A 27 -13.74 -9.38 16.24
C ILE A 27 -13.68 -8.31 15.14
N ARG A 28 -14.44 -7.21 15.28
CA ARG A 28 -14.40 -6.11 14.32
C ARG A 28 -13.00 -5.50 14.22
N GLU A 29 -12.34 -5.24 15.35
CA GLU A 29 -10.99 -4.70 15.36
C GLU A 29 -9.98 -5.63 14.64
N LYS A 30 -10.07 -6.95 14.88
CA LYS A 30 -9.23 -7.93 14.17
C LYS A 30 -9.50 -7.93 12.66
N GLN A 31 -10.77 -7.85 12.26
CA GLN A 31 -11.14 -7.77 10.84
C GLN A 31 -10.60 -6.51 10.18
N GLU A 32 -10.75 -5.34 10.82
CA GLU A 32 -10.23 -4.08 10.29
C GLU A 32 -8.70 -4.08 10.18
N LYS A 33 -7.99 -4.62 11.19
CA LYS A 33 -6.53 -4.81 11.12
C LYS A 33 -6.12 -5.74 9.98
N ALA A 34 -6.84 -6.85 9.78
CA ALA A 34 -6.56 -7.78 8.69
C ALA A 34 -6.83 -7.16 7.31
N LYS A 35 -7.93 -6.38 7.17
CA LYS A 35 -8.24 -5.63 5.95
C LYS A 35 -7.17 -4.59 5.64
N ALA A 36 -6.74 -3.81 6.64
CA ALA A 36 -5.68 -2.81 6.48
C ALA A 36 -4.34 -3.45 6.06
N ALA A 37 -3.95 -4.56 6.70
CA ALA A 37 -2.74 -5.30 6.32
C ALA A 37 -2.84 -5.88 4.90
N SER A 38 -4.00 -6.40 4.51
CA SER A 38 -4.25 -6.90 3.15
C SER A 38 -4.19 -5.76 2.11
N ALA A 39 -4.81 -4.62 2.39
CA ALA A 39 -4.78 -3.45 1.53
C ALA A 39 -3.35 -2.91 1.36
N SER A 40 -2.58 -2.82 2.45
CA SER A 40 -1.18 -2.42 2.42
C SER A 40 -0.33 -3.36 1.56
N ARG A 41 -0.49 -4.68 1.72
CA ARG A 41 0.22 -5.66 0.89
C ARG A 41 -0.13 -5.55 -0.58
N ARG A 42 -1.41 -5.32 -0.92
CA ARG A 42 -1.83 -5.11 -2.31
C ARG A 42 -1.25 -3.83 -2.89
N ALA A 43 -1.22 -2.75 -2.13
CA ALA A 43 -0.63 -1.48 -2.56
C ALA A 43 0.88 -1.62 -2.81
N ASP A 44 1.60 -2.30 -1.91
CA ASP A 44 3.03 -2.56 -2.07
C ASP A 44 3.32 -3.47 -3.28
N ALA A 45 2.54 -4.54 -3.46
CA ALA A 45 2.66 -5.41 -4.63
C ALA A 45 2.42 -4.63 -5.93
N HIS A 46 1.36 -3.82 -5.99
CA HIS A 46 1.07 -2.98 -7.15
C HIS A 46 2.20 -1.98 -7.41
N ARG A 47 2.73 -1.33 -6.38
CA ARG A 47 3.87 -0.42 -6.49
C ARG A 47 5.09 -1.13 -7.06
N LYS A 48 5.44 -2.33 -6.57
CA LYS A 48 6.57 -3.12 -7.05
C LYS A 48 6.42 -3.51 -8.51
N ILE A 49 5.23 -3.95 -8.92
CA ILE A 49 4.92 -4.29 -10.32
C ILE A 49 5.09 -3.07 -11.22
N THR A 50 4.50 -1.93 -10.84
CA THR A 50 4.60 -0.69 -11.61
C THR A 50 6.05 -0.23 -11.75
N MET A 51 6.83 -0.26 -10.65
CA MET A 51 8.24 0.11 -10.69
C MET A 51 9.06 -0.83 -11.60
N GLY A 52 8.84 -2.15 -11.51
CA GLY A 52 9.48 -3.11 -12.42
C GLY A 52 9.09 -2.88 -13.89
N GLY A 53 7.83 -2.57 -14.15
CA GLY A 53 7.34 -2.21 -15.47
C GLY A 53 8.01 -0.96 -16.05
N LEU A 54 8.34 0.04 -15.21
CA LEU A 54 9.08 1.23 -15.63
C LEU A 54 10.54 0.91 -15.98
N VAL A 55 11.20 0.00 -15.24
CA VAL A 55 12.55 -0.47 -15.56
C VAL A 55 12.58 -1.15 -16.93
N ILE A 56 11.61 -2.04 -17.20
CA ILE A 56 11.45 -2.69 -18.51
C ILE A 56 11.11 -1.66 -19.60
N ALA A 57 10.24 -0.69 -19.31
CA ALA A 57 9.89 0.35 -20.27
C ALA A 57 11.09 1.24 -20.65
N ALA A 58 12.00 1.47 -19.71
CA ALA A 58 13.28 2.16 -19.94
C ALA A 58 14.32 1.29 -20.67
N GLY A 59 14.03 0.00 -20.89
CA GLY A 59 14.95 -0.97 -21.50
C GLY A 59 16.11 -1.35 -20.58
N ALA A 60 15.94 -1.21 -19.27
CA ALA A 60 16.99 -1.43 -18.27
C ALA A 60 16.88 -2.79 -17.55
N ASP A 61 16.00 -3.68 -18.03
CA ASP A 61 15.70 -5.00 -17.45
C ASP A 61 16.82 -6.02 -17.64
N HIS A 62 17.77 -5.74 -18.53
CA HIS A 62 18.96 -6.54 -18.75
C HIS A 62 20.17 -6.10 -17.91
N LEU A 63 20.08 -4.96 -17.21
CA LEU A 63 21.17 -4.44 -16.40
C LEU A 63 21.34 -5.28 -15.12
N ASP A 64 22.58 -5.35 -14.62
CA ASP A 64 22.84 -5.97 -13.32
C ASP A 64 22.08 -5.22 -12.21
N PRO A 65 21.47 -5.91 -11.23
CA PRO A 65 20.73 -5.26 -10.16
C PRO A 65 21.55 -4.24 -9.36
N ALA A 66 22.84 -4.50 -9.12
CA ALA A 66 23.71 -3.57 -8.40
C ALA A 66 24.04 -2.34 -9.25
N GLU A 67 24.21 -2.51 -10.57
CA GLU A 67 24.37 -1.41 -11.52
C GLU A 67 23.13 -0.51 -11.56
N LEU A 68 21.93 -1.10 -11.65
CA LEU A 68 20.67 -0.36 -11.63
C LEU A 68 20.51 0.46 -10.34
N VAL A 69 20.78 -0.17 -9.19
CA VAL A 69 20.71 0.50 -7.88
C VAL A 69 21.77 1.61 -7.79
N GLY A 70 23.00 1.35 -8.23
CA GLY A 70 24.08 2.33 -8.27
C GLY A 70 23.72 3.56 -9.11
N ALA A 71 23.15 3.36 -10.30
CA ALA A 71 22.70 4.43 -11.17
C ALA A 71 21.61 5.29 -10.51
N LEU A 72 20.63 4.66 -9.84
CA LEU A 72 19.57 5.38 -9.11
C LEU A 72 20.13 6.17 -7.91
N LEU A 73 21.06 5.60 -7.15
CA LEU A 73 21.72 6.29 -6.05
C LEU A 73 22.54 7.49 -6.54
N GLY A 74 23.29 7.32 -7.63
CA GLY A 74 24.05 8.40 -8.26
C GLY A 74 23.16 9.51 -8.81
N TRP A 75 21.99 9.17 -9.35
CA TRP A 75 20.96 10.14 -9.73
C TRP A 75 20.45 10.92 -8.53
N LEU A 76 20.01 10.23 -7.47
CA LEU A 76 19.44 10.84 -6.27
C LEU A 76 20.43 11.75 -5.55
N HIS A 77 21.71 11.38 -5.52
CA HIS A 77 22.76 12.17 -4.90
C HIS A 77 22.99 13.51 -5.62
N ASN A 78 22.92 13.50 -6.94
CA ASN A 78 23.20 14.66 -7.79
C ASN A 78 21.92 15.31 -8.34
N ARG A 79 20.79 15.13 -7.65
CA ARG A 79 19.49 15.63 -8.08
C ARG A 79 19.30 17.08 -7.67
N ASP A 80 19.03 17.93 -8.66
CA ASP A 80 18.52 19.30 -8.48
C ASP A 80 17.20 19.47 -9.26
N ASP A 81 16.50 20.58 -9.05
CA ASP A 81 15.18 20.82 -9.63
C ASP A 81 15.21 20.93 -11.16
N ASP A 82 16.21 21.61 -11.72
CA ASP A 82 16.35 21.79 -13.17
C ASP A 82 16.64 20.45 -13.86
N ARG A 83 17.55 19.66 -13.28
CA ARG A 83 17.91 18.34 -13.76
C ARG A 83 16.74 17.38 -13.61
N ALA A 84 15.99 17.47 -12.52
CA ALA A 84 14.77 16.68 -12.32
C ALA A 84 13.72 17.01 -13.39
N ALA A 85 13.53 18.29 -13.73
CA ALA A 85 12.62 18.70 -14.79
C ALA A 85 13.03 18.12 -16.15
N ARG A 86 14.32 18.21 -16.53
CA ARG A 86 14.84 17.64 -17.78
C ARG A 86 14.68 16.12 -17.86
N VAL A 87 15.01 15.41 -16.77
CA VAL A 87 14.87 13.94 -16.73
C VAL A 87 13.40 13.53 -16.79
N ARG A 88 12.50 14.29 -16.16
CA ARG A 88 11.05 14.07 -16.25
C ARG A 88 10.55 14.25 -17.68
N GLU A 89 10.91 15.34 -18.34
CA GLU A 89 10.49 15.60 -19.72
C GLU A 89 10.95 14.48 -20.67
N ARG A 90 12.22 14.05 -20.53
CA ARG A 90 12.74 12.90 -21.29
C ARG A 90 11.96 11.62 -21.03
N GLY A 91 11.62 11.35 -19.76
CA GLY A 91 10.83 10.20 -19.36
C GLY A 91 9.43 10.20 -19.99
N ILE A 92 8.75 11.35 -19.99
CA ILE A 92 7.43 11.51 -20.62
C ILE A 92 7.50 11.18 -22.12
N LYS A 93 8.43 11.83 -22.84
CA LYS A 93 8.62 11.61 -24.28
C LYS A 93 8.87 10.13 -24.62
N HIS A 94 9.68 9.45 -23.81
CA HIS A 94 9.99 8.03 -24.01
C HIS A 94 8.76 7.13 -23.81
N LEU A 95 7.97 7.39 -22.78
CA LEU A 95 6.75 6.63 -22.49
C LEU A 95 5.68 6.85 -23.57
N GLU A 96 5.47 8.10 -23.99
CA GLU A 96 4.54 8.46 -25.08
C GLU A 96 4.94 7.78 -26.39
N ALA A 97 6.23 7.81 -26.76
CA ALA A 97 6.72 7.14 -27.95
C ALA A 97 6.47 5.62 -27.91
N ARG A 98 6.66 4.99 -26.75
CA ARG A 98 6.41 3.56 -26.54
C ARG A 98 4.92 3.22 -26.57
N GLU A 99 4.05 4.09 -26.08
CA GLU A 99 2.60 3.93 -26.18
C GLU A 99 2.12 4.06 -27.63
N ALA A 100 2.62 5.06 -28.36
CA ALA A 100 2.34 5.24 -29.78
C ALA A 100 2.85 4.06 -30.63
N ALA A 101 3.97 3.43 -30.26
CA ALA A 101 4.45 2.21 -30.92
C ALA A 101 3.52 1.02 -30.66
N ARG A 102 2.97 0.89 -29.45
CA ARG A 102 2.04 -0.18 -29.07
C ARG A 102 0.67 -0.04 -29.73
N SER A 103 0.17 1.17 -29.93
CA SER A 103 -1.13 1.41 -30.58
C SER A 103 -1.11 1.22 -32.10
N ARG A 104 0.08 1.13 -32.69
CA ARG A 104 0.29 0.87 -34.13
C ARG A 104 0.53 -0.60 -34.47
N SER A 105 0.67 -1.46 -33.45
CA SER A 105 0.82 -2.91 -33.57
C SER A 105 -0.50 -3.62 -33.30
#